data_AF-A0A6N9IWF1-F1
#
_entry.id   AF-A0A6N9IWF1-F1
#
_cell.length_a   1.000
_cell.length_b   1.000
_cell.length_c   1.000
_cell.angle_alpha   90.00
_cell.angle_beta   90.00
_cell.angle_gamma   90.00
#
_symmetry.space_group_name_H-M   'P 1'
#
loop_
_entity.id
_entity.type
_entity.pdbx_description
1 polymer ?
#
loop_
_entity_poly.entity_id
_entity_poly.type
_entity_poly.pdbx_seq_one_letter_code
_entity_poly.pdbx_strand_id
1 'polypeptide(L)'
;MPTLKGLLFNQFAAEGLTALVEEMQSSYTAKKGRRFNHNNITYEISRPALKSNAIEFEISSKIPEDELKSPKEMQSYFDQMKKILEKSKNKPVSIERENIVWDSKKETEKKRDYVKLQYRYALDDLFDNTVVSKRYEKAMSGHADPSIPDSPSAFTKAGKVVLGVVSETMQQLSKESLIELMDVNKKVKSSLKG
;
A
#
# COMPACT_ATOMS: atom_id res chain seq x y z
N MET A 1 -8.49 22.26 -7.07
CA MET A 1 -8.48 22.40 -5.60
C MET A 1 -9.00 21.13 -4.97
N PRO A 2 -8.48 20.70 -3.81
CA PRO A 2 -9.02 19.56 -3.09
C PRO A 2 -10.41 19.88 -2.52
N THR A 3 -11.36 18.95 -2.65
CA THR A 3 -12.71 19.06 -2.07
C THR A 3 -12.71 18.58 -0.62
N LEU A 4 -13.69 18.99 0.20
CA LEU A 4 -13.84 18.49 1.56
C LEU A 4 -13.90 16.95 1.60
N LYS A 5 -14.68 16.33 0.70
CA LYS A 5 -14.73 14.87 0.52
C LYS A 5 -13.33 14.29 0.28
N GLY A 6 -12.58 14.88 -0.65
CA GLY A 6 -11.22 14.41 -0.96
C GLY A 6 -10.25 14.54 0.21
N LEU A 7 -10.30 15.64 0.97
CA LEU A 7 -9.47 15.85 2.14
C LEU A 7 -9.76 14.80 3.23
N LEU A 8 -11.04 14.58 3.52
CA LEU A 8 -11.47 13.58 4.50
C LEU A 8 -11.09 12.18 4.06
N PHE A 9 -11.37 11.81 2.81
CA PHE A 9 -11.05 10.47 2.31
C PHE A 9 -9.54 10.23 2.30
N ASN A 10 -8.72 11.24 1.98
CA ASN A 10 -7.27 11.12 2.05
C ASN A 10 -6.76 10.94 3.49
N GLN A 11 -7.37 11.61 4.46
CA GLN A 11 -7.05 11.41 5.88
C GLN A 11 -7.33 9.97 6.30
N PHE A 12 -8.54 9.47 6.04
CA PHE A 12 -8.95 8.13 6.45
C PHE A 12 -8.22 7.03 5.67
N ALA A 13 -7.90 7.27 4.40
CA ALA A 13 -6.98 6.43 3.66
C ALA A 13 -5.60 6.36 4.32
N ALA A 14 -5.10 7.48 4.88
CA ALA A 14 -3.81 7.51 5.58
C ALA A 14 -3.86 6.73 6.89
N GLU A 15 -4.99 6.74 7.59
CA GLU A 15 -5.23 5.93 8.78
C GLU A 15 -5.21 4.44 8.43
N GLY A 16 -5.98 4.01 7.43
CA GLY A 16 -5.99 2.61 6.98
C GLY A 16 -4.63 2.10 6.52
N LEU A 17 -3.88 2.92 5.76
CA LEU A 17 -2.51 2.60 5.37
C LEU A 17 -1.54 2.59 6.55
N THR A 18 -1.80 3.33 7.63
CA THR A 18 -0.96 3.33 8.83
C THR A 18 -1.22 2.08 9.66
N ALA A 19 -2.49 1.69 9.83
CA ALA A 19 -2.86 0.43 10.45
C ALA A 19 -2.21 -0.77 9.74
N LEU A 20 -2.17 -0.77 8.40
CA LEU A 20 -1.45 -1.81 7.65
C LEU A 20 0.06 -1.81 7.94
N VAL A 21 0.70 -0.64 7.97
CA VAL A 21 2.14 -0.55 8.27
C VAL A 21 2.44 -1.11 9.67
N GLU A 22 1.63 -0.74 10.66
CA GLU A 22 1.75 -1.24 12.02
C GLU A 22 1.58 -2.76 12.08
N GLU A 23 0.54 -3.30 11.41
CA GLU A 23 0.31 -4.73 11.30
C GLU A 23 1.54 -5.47 10.71
N MET A 24 2.10 -4.94 9.62
CA MET A 24 3.27 -5.56 8.97
C MET A 24 4.55 -5.42 9.81
N GLN A 25 4.73 -4.30 10.51
CA GLN A 25 5.87 -4.09 11.40
C GLN A 25 5.79 -4.93 12.68
N SER A 26 4.58 -5.28 13.14
CA SER A 26 4.38 -6.23 14.22
C SER A 26 4.54 -7.69 13.77
N SER A 27 4.13 -8.01 12.54
CA SER A 27 4.19 -9.37 12.00
C SER A 27 5.58 -9.74 11.46
N TYR A 28 6.39 -8.76 11.09
CA TYR A 28 7.71 -8.93 10.47
C TYR A 28 8.79 -8.07 11.15
N THR A 29 10.00 -8.05 10.59
CA THR A 29 11.08 -7.22 11.16
C THR A 29 10.90 -5.76 10.81
N ALA A 30 10.44 -4.95 11.76
CA ALA A 30 10.29 -3.50 11.59
C ALA A 30 11.60 -2.81 11.14
N LYS A 31 11.45 -1.79 10.28
CA LYS A 31 12.54 -0.92 9.82
C LYS A 31 12.15 0.54 9.99
N LYS A 32 13.13 1.45 9.94
CA LYS A 32 12.90 2.90 10.09
C LYS A 32 11.84 3.40 9.09
N GLY A 33 10.87 4.17 9.56
CA GLY A 33 9.83 4.77 8.73
C GLY A 33 8.71 3.77 8.45
N ARG A 34 8.11 3.83 7.26
CA ARG A 34 6.99 2.97 6.86
C ARG A 34 7.47 1.68 6.18
N ARG A 35 8.51 1.07 6.77
CA ARG A 35 9.24 -0.05 6.20
C ARG A 35 9.26 -1.26 7.12
N PHE A 36 9.31 -2.44 6.53
CA PHE A 36 9.54 -3.69 7.23
C PHE A 36 10.35 -4.64 6.36
N ASN A 37 10.92 -5.68 6.95
CA ASN A 37 11.71 -6.68 6.25
C ASN A 37 11.11 -8.07 6.44
N HIS A 38 11.00 -8.80 5.33
CA HIS A 38 10.57 -10.19 5.30
C HIS A 38 11.36 -10.96 4.23
N ASN A 39 11.89 -12.13 4.58
CA ASN A 39 12.70 -12.99 3.69
C ASN A 39 13.84 -12.24 2.97
N ASN A 40 14.57 -11.42 3.72
CA ASN A 40 15.68 -10.57 3.25
C ASN A 40 15.29 -9.50 2.22
N ILE A 41 13.99 -9.26 2.01
CA ILE A 41 13.49 -8.16 1.18
C ILE A 41 12.90 -7.09 2.08
N THR A 42 13.23 -5.83 1.79
CA THR A 42 12.64 -4.68 2.49
C THR A 42 11.48 -4.15 1.69
N TYR A 43 10.33 -4.03 2.33
CA TYR A 43 9.10 -3.51 1.77
C TYR A 43 8.80 -2.12 2.35
N GLU A 44 8.15 -1.28 1.57
CA GLU A 44 7.70 0.05 1.98
C GLU A 44 6.29 0.31 1.47
N ILE A 45 5.49 0.99 2.30
CA ILE A 45 4.16 1.48 1.95
C ILE A 45 4.18 3.00 2.13
N SER A 46 3.99 3.75 1.05
CA SER A 46 4.04 5.21 1.10
C SER A 46 2.81 5.80 1.81
N ARG A 47 2.79 7.12 1.97
CA ARG A 47 1.60 7.85 2.43
C ARG A 47 0.69 8.09 1.23
N PRO A 48 -0.64 8.13 1.42
CA PRO A 48 -1.54 8.44 0.33
C PRO A 48 -1.44 9.91 -0.07
N ALA A 49 -1.72 10.19 -1.33
CA ALA A 49 -1.83 11.52 -1.89
C ALA A 49 -3.13 11.65 -2.69
N LEU A 50 -3.85 12.75 -2.48
CA LEU A 50 -5.03 13.10 -3.26
C LEU A 50 -4.62 13.75 -4.59
N LYS A 51 -4.91 13.09 -5.72
CA LYS A 51 -4.69 13.63 -7.07
C LYS A 51 -5.91 13.44 -7.95
N SER A 52 -6.47 14.53 -8.47
CA SER A 52 -7.57 14.53 -9.45
C SER A 52 -8.72 13.57 -9.05
N ASN A 53 -9.28 13.77 -7.85
CA ASN A 53 -10.38 12.97 -7.30
C ASN A 53 -10.08 11.48 -7.11
N ALA A 54 -8.82 11.14 -6.88
CA ALA A 54 -8.38 9.79 -6.55
C ALA A 54 -7.31 9.82 -5.46
N ILE A 55 -7.24 8.75 -4.70
CA ILE A 55 -6.14 8.48 -3.77
C ILE A 55 -5.08 7.68 -4.49
N GLU A 56 -3.85 8.18 -4.48
CA GLU A 56 -2.67 7.47 -4.97
C GLU A 56 -1.76 7.09 -3.81
N PHE A 57 -1.15 5.92 -3.90
CA PHE A 57 -0.07 5.51 -3.00
C PHE A 57 0.82 4.49 -3.71
N GLU A 58 1.92 4.14 -3.05
CA GLU A 58 2.96 3.30 -3.62
C GLU A 58 3.30 2.18 -2.63
N ILE A 59 3.49 0.98 -3.17
CA ILE A 59 4.11 -0.14 -2.46
C ILE A 59 5.40 -0.47 -3.18
N SER A 60 6.51 -0.58 -2.46
CA SER A 60 7.79 -0.95 -3.05
C SER A 60 8.47 -2.09 -2.32
N SER A 61 9.33 -2.82 -3.04
CA SER A 61 10.18 -3.87 -2.50
C SER A 61 11.59 -3.72 -3.04
N LYS A 62 12.59 -3.81 -2.14
CA LYS A 62 14.01 -3.81 -2.53
C LYS A 62 14.33 -5.04 -3.38
N ILE A 63 15.03 -4.86 -4.49
CA ILE A 63 15.60 -5.97 -5.25
C ILE A 63 16.71 -6.64 -4.40
N PRO A 64 16.73 -7.98 -4.29
CA PRO A 64 17.71 -8.70 -3.48
C PRO A 64 19.08 -8.76 -4.18
N GLU A 65 19.79 -7.63 -4.22
CA GLU A 65 21.12 -7.48 -4.83
C GLU A 65 22.20 -8.41 -4.23
N ASP A 66 22.03 -8.83 -2.97
CA ASP A 66 22.93 -9.80 -2.33
C ASP A 66 22.83 -11.20 -2.98
N GLU A 67 21.68 -11.50 -3.61
CA GLU A 67 21.42 -12.76 -4.32
C GLU A 67 21.59 -12.60 -5.84
N LEU A 68 21.32 -11.42 -6.40
CA LEU A 68 21.39 -11.10 -7.83
C LEU A 68 22.63 -10.26 -8.12
N LYS A 69 23.70 -10.88 -8.60
CA LYS A 69 25.02 -10.24 -8.70
C LYS A 69 25.25 -9.46 -9.99
N SER A 70 24.49 -9.76 -11.04
CA SER A 70 24.62 -9.08 -12.34
C SER A 70 23.45 -8.15 -12.65
N PRO A 71 23.69 -7.02 -13.36
CA PRO A 71 22.62 -6.15 -13.85
C PRO A 71 21.60 -6.88 -14.73
N LYS A 72 22.03 -7.92 -15.46
CA LYS A 72 21.16 -8.73 -16.31
C LYS A 72 20.19 -9.59 -15.48
N GLU A 73 20.64 -10.15 -14.36
CA GLU A 73 19.78 -10.87 -13.42
C GLU A 73 18.79 -9.93 -12.73
N MET A 74 19.22 -8.74 -12.32
CA MET A 74 18.32 -7.73 -11.74
C MET A 74 17.26 -7.27 -12.74
N GLN A 75 17.62 -7.09 -14.01
CA GLN A 75 16.68 -6.77 -15.07
C GLN A 75 15.69 -7.93 -15.30
N SER A 76 16.18 -9.16 -15.42
CA SER A 76 15.34 -10.36 -15.59
C SER A 76 14.38 -10.55 -14.41
N TYR A 77 14.85 -10.30 -13.18
CA TYR A 77 14.03 -10.31 -11.97
C TYR A 77 12.88 -9.32 -12.06
N PHE A 78 13.19 -8.06 -12.39
CA PHE A 78 12.18 -7.02 -12.56
C PHE A 78 11.19 -7.35 -13.67
N ASP A 79 11.66 -7.81 -14.84
CA ASP A 79 10.81 -8.13 -15.98
C ASP A 79 9.85 -9.30 -15.66
N GLN A 80 10.32 -10.31 -14.93
CA GLN A 80 9.48 -11.41 -14.46
C GLN A 80 8.43 -10.93 -13.45
N MET A 81 8.82 -10.09 -12.49
CA MET A 81 7.88 -9.50 -11.53
C MET A 81 6.81 -8.68 -12.25
N LYS A 82 7.24 -7.78 -13.15
CA LYS A 82 6.35 -6.94 -13.95
C LYS A 82 5.34 -7.77 -14.74
N LYS A 83 5.81 -8.81 -15.44
CA LYS A 83 4.93 -9.71 -16.21
C LYS A 83 3.86 -10.41 -15.38
N ILE A 84 4.16 -10.75 -14.11
CA ILE A 84 3.19 -11.38 -13.21
C ILE A 84 2.23 -10.33 -12.65
N LEU A 85 2.76 -9.21 -12.16
CA LEU A 85 1.98 -8.13 -11.53
C LEU A 85 1.09 -7.36 -12.54
N GLU A 86 1.42 -7.34 -13.83
CA GLU A 86 0.55 -6.77 -14.86
C GLU A 86 -0.76 -7.57 -15.05
N LYS A 87 -0.78 -8.83 -14.58
CA LYS A 87 -1.92 -9.74 -14.63
C LYS A 87 -2.61 -9.90 -13.28
N SER A 88 -2.21 -9.13 -12.27
CA SER A 88 -2.82 -9.20 -10.94
C SER A 88 -4.27 -8.74 -10.98
N LYS A 89 -5.05 -9.23 -10.01
CA LYS A 89 -6.44 -8.77 -9.82
C LYS A 89 -6.47 -7.29 -9.45
N ASN A 90 -5.61 -6.89 -8.52
CA ASN A 90 -5.41 -5.50 -8.14
C ASN A 90 -4.22 -4.95 -8.93
N LYS A 91 -4.47 -4.63 -10.21
CA LYS A 91 -3.44 -4.18 -11.13
C LYS A 91 -2.91 -2.79 -10.73
N PRO A 92 -1.59 -2.61 -10.54
CA PRO A 92 -0.99 -1.30 -10.38
C PRO A 92 -1.19 -0.43 -11.64
N VAL A 93 -1.33 0.87 -11.46
CA VAL A 93 -1.34 1.85 -12.57
C VAL A 93 0.02 1.91 -13.24
N SER A 94 1.09 1.84 -12.46
CA SER A 94 2.46 1.79 -12.95
C SER A 94 3.30 0.80 -12.16
N ILE A 95 4.28 0.22 -12.85
CA ILE A 95 5.27 -0.70 -12.29
C ILE A 95 6.63 -0.21 -12.78
N GLU A 96 7.41 0.35 -11.87
CA GLU A 96 8.66 1.01 -12.18
C GLU A 96 9.82 0.40 -11.40
N ARG A 97 11.01 0.47 -11.99
CA ARG A 97 12.26 0.21 -11.27
C ARG A 97 12.82 1.56 -10.85
N GLU A 98 12.84 1.82 -9.54
CA GLU A 98 13.42 3.04 -8.98
C GLU A 98 14.84 2.73 -8.49
N ASN A 99 15.82 3.49 -8.99
CA ASN A 99 17.20 3.41 -8.52
C ASN A 99 17.41 4.55 -7.51
N ILE A 100 17.51 4.20 -6.22
CA ILE A 100 17.81 5.19 -5.19
C ILE A 100 19.33 5.20 -4.99
N VAL A 101 19.97 6.26 -5.47
CA VAL A 101 21.36 6.57 -5.14
C VAL A 101 21.38 7.32 -3.82
N TRP A 102 21.88 6.70 -2.76
CA TRP A 102 22.06 7.38 -1.48
C TRP A 102 23.55 7.56 -1.19
N ASP A 103 24.03 8.80 -1.28
CA ASP A 103 25.29 9.20 -0.64
C ASP A 103 25.01 10.34 0.33
N SER A 104 25.45 10.17 1.58
CA SER A 104 25.37 11.27 2.54
C SER A 104 26.62 11.42 3.39
N LYS A 105 27.64 10.55 3.26
CA LYS A 105 28.85 10.65 4.11
C LYS A 105 30.17 10.10 3.54
N LYS A 106 30.24 9.31 2.46
CA LYS A 106 31.52 8.72 1.98
C LYS A 106 31.41 8.29 0.52
N GLU A 107 32.43 8.64 -0.29
CA GLU A 107 32.75 8.27 -1.69
C GLU A 107 32.37 6.84 -2.16
N THR A 108 31.13 6.40 -1.98
CA THR A 108 30.65 5.09 -2.38
C THR A 108 29.17 5.20 -2.72
N GLU A 109 28.92 5.28 -4.02
CA GLU A 109 27.59 5.27 -4.62
C GLU A 109 26.92 3.90 -4.37
N LYS A 110 26.15 3.76 -3.29
CA LYS A 110 25.32 2.56 -3.09
C LYS A 110 23.99 2.73 -3.83
N LYS A 111 23.99 2.31 -5.09
CA LYS A 111 22.77 2.14 -5.89
C LYS A 111 21.93 1.05 -5.26
N ARG A 112 20.65 1.35 -5.00
CA ARG A 112 19.68 0.36 -4.54
C ARG A 112 18.50 0.35 -5.48
N ASP A 113 18.28 -0.77 -6.13
CA ASP A 113 17.13 -0.94 -7.01
C ASP A 113 15.90 -1.40 -6.21
N TYR A 114 14.77 -0.76 -6.51
CA TYR A 114 13.46 -1.08 -5.95
C TYR A 114 12.49 -1.36 -7.07
N VAL A 115 11.61 -2.34 -6.84
CA VAL A 115 10.39 -2.49 -7.63
C VAL A 115 9.31 -1.65 -6.96
N LYS A 116 8.72 -0.73 -7.70
CA LYS A 116 7.74 0.24 -7.21
C LYS A 116 6.42 0.05 -7.95
N LEU A 117 5.35 -0.12 -7.19
CA LEU A 117 4.00 -0.28 -7.69
C LEU A 117 3.18 0.94 -7.28
N GLN A 118 2.62 1.65 -8.25
CA GLN A 118 1.71 2.76 -7.98
C GLN A 118 0.26 2.29 -8.09
N TYR A 119 -0.53 2.58 -7.06
CA TYR A 119 -1.96 2.33 -7.04
C TYR A 119 -2.73 3.63 -7.05
N ARG A 120 -3.91 3.61 -7.68
CA ARG A 120 -4.82 4.75 -7.77
C ARG A 120 -6.24 4.27 -7.67
N TYR A 121 -6.99 4.84 -6.73
CA TYR A 121 -8.40 4.52 -6.51
C TYR A 121 -9.22 5.79 -6.55
N ALA A 122 -10.26 5.83 -7.39
CA ALA A 122 -11.18 6.97 -7.41
C ALA A 122 -11.90 7.05 -6.05
N LEU A 123 -12.25 8.24 -5.59
CA LEU A 123 -12.90 8.39 -4.27
C LEU A 123 -14.20 7.59 -4.17
N ASP A 124 -14.93 7.45 -5.29
CA ASP A 124 -16.22 6.73 -5.32
C ASP A 124 -16.05 5.21 -5.26
N ASP A 125 -14.85 4.69 -5.53
CA ASP A 125 -14.54 3.26 -5.44
C ASP A 125 -14.11 2.85 -4.01
N LEU A 126 -13.88 3.83 -3.12
CA LEU A 126 -13.40 3.58 -1.75
C LEU A 126 -14.51 3.23 -0.76
N PHE A 127 -15.77 3.26 -1.18
CA PHE A 127 -16.90 2.87 -0.35
C PHE A 127 -18.04 2.32 -1.20
N ASP A 128 -18.80 1.40 -0.63
CA ASP A 128 -20.01 0.87 -1.24
C ASP A 128 -21.24 1.35 -0.46
N ASN A 129 -22.21 1.95 -1.14
CA ASN A 129 -23.41 2.50 -0.51
C ASN A 129 -24.22 1.44 0.25
N THR A 130 -24.28 0.20 -0.26
CA THR A 130 -24.99 -0.89 0.41
C THR A 130 -24.28 -1.33 1.69
N VAL A 131 -22.95 -1.33 1.70
CA VAL A 131 -22.15 -1.62 2.91
C VAL A 131 -22.34 -0.51 3.94
N VAL A 132 -22.28 0.75 3.51
CA VAL A 132 -22.48 1.91 4.37
C VAL A 132 -23.87 1.89 5.01
N SER A 133 -24.93 1.67 4.21
CA SER A 133 -26.30 1.59 4.73
C SER A 133 -26.47 0.50 5.78
N LYS A 134 -25.97 -0.72 5.51
CA LYS A 134 -26.05 -1.84 6.46
C LYS A 134 -25.31 -1.55 7.77
N ARG A 135 -24.13 -0.92 7.70
CA ARG A 135 -23.37 -0.55 8.91
C ARG A 135 -24.04 0.58 9.68
N TYR A 136 -24.58 1.56 8.97
CA TYR A 136 -25.33 2.64 9.59
C TYR A 136 -26.55 2.12 10.36
N GLU A 137 -27.33 1.21 9.77
CA GLU A 137 -28.48 0.58 10.45
C GLU A 137 -28.05 -0.18 11.72
N LYS A 138 -26.97 -0.97 11.63
CA LYS A 138 -26.40 -1.66 12.79
C LYS A 138 -26.00 -0.69 13.90
N ALA A 139 -25.28 0.38 13.56
CA ALA A 139 -24.86 1.39 14.52
C ALA A 139 -26.05 2.13 15.17
N MET A 140 -27.14 2.34 14.42
CA MET A 140 -28.37 2.95 14.94
C MET A 140 -29.16 2.01 15.84
N SER A 141 -29.03 0.69 15.66
CA SER A 141 -29.67 -0.34 16.50
C SER A 141 -28.99 -0.55 17.88
N GLY A 142 -28.04 0.29 18.27
CA GLY A 142 -27.36 0.23 19.57
C GLY A 142 -26.18 -0.74 19.63
N HIS A 143 -25.84 -1.40 18.53
CA HIS A 143 -24.62 -2.20 18.44
C HIS A 143 -23.43 -1.27 18.19
N ALA A 144 -22.51 -1.20 19.16
CA ALA A 144 -21.26 -0.47 18.97
C ALA A 144 -20.45 -1.14 17.86
N ASP A 145 -20.12 -0.39 16.82
CA ASP A 145 -19.22 -0.83 15.77
C ASP A 145 -17.85 -0.17 16.00
N PRO A 146 -16.83 -0.93 16.44
CA PRO A 146 -15.51 -0.38 16.73
C PRO A 146 -14.79 0.15 15.49
N SER A 147 -15.29 -0.17 14.28
CA SER A 147 -14.76 0.39 13.04
C SER A 147 -15.21 1.82 12.75
N ILE A 148 -16.20 2.34 13.49
CA ILE A 148 -16.67 3.71 13.30
C ILE A 148 -15.71 4.65 14.02
N PRO A 149 -14.95 5.48 13.31
CA PRO A 149 -13.99 6.38 13.92
C PRO A 149 -14.72 7.42 14.76
N ASP A 150 -14.21 7.68 15.96
CA ASP A 150 -14.63 8.86 16.70
C ASP A 150 -13.91 10.09 16.15
N SER A 151 -14.36 10.54 14.98
CA SER A 151 -13.75 11.65 14.27
C SER A 151 -14.49 12.95 14.54
N PRO A 152 -13.80 14.01 15.00
CA PRO A 152 -14.38 15.35 15.03
C PRO A 152 -14.62 15.91 13.62
N SER A 153 -14.02 15.30 12.59
CA SER A 153 -14.12 15.75 11.19
C SER A 153 -15.44 15.34 10.50
N ALA A 154 -16.27 14.48 11.11
CA ALA A 154 -17.59 14.13 10.61
C ALA A 154 -18.65 14.30 11.69
N PHE A 155 -19.53 15.29 11.50
CA PHE A 155 -20.57 15.65 12.46
C PHE A 155 -21.78 14.72 12.46
N THR A 156 -21.93 13.84 11.46
CA THR A 156 -23.04 12.88 11.37
C THR A 156 -22.55 11.45 11.54
N LYS A 157 -23.37 10.60 12.17
CA LYS A 157 -23.10 9.16 12.30
C LYS A 157 -22.88 8.49 10.94
N ALA A 158 -23.67 8.87 9.93
CA ALA A 158 -23.49 8.37 8.56
C ALA A 158 -22.13 8.78 7.97
N GLY A 159 -21.70 10.03 8.17
CA GLY A 159 -20.38 10.49 7.77
C GLY A 159 -19.25 9.70 8.43
N LYS A 160 -19.34 9.47 9.75
CA LYS A 160 -18.38 8.63 10.48
C LYS A 160 -18.31 7.20 9.90
N VAL A 161 -19.46 6.58 9.61
CA VAL A 161 -19.51 5.23 8.99
C VAL A 161 -18.80 5.21 7.64
N VAL A 162 -19.06 6.18 6.76
CA VAL A 162 -18.40 6.26 5.45
C VAL A 162 -16.88 6.35 5.61
N LEU A 163 -16.40 7.20 6.52
CA LEU A 163 -14.97 7.38 6.75
C LEU A 163 -14.29 6.12 7.32
N GLY A 164 -14.98 5.39 8.21
CA GLY A 164 -14.53 4.07 8.68
C GLY A 164 -14.41 3.06 7.54
N VAL A 165 -15.43 2.98 6.68
CA VAL A 165 -15.42 2.10 5.49
C VAL A 165 -14.26 2.45 4.54
N VAL A 166 -13.99 3.73 4.31
CA VAL A 166 -12.86 4.18 3.47
C VAL A 166 -11.53 3.72 4.06
N SER A 167 -11.33 3.87 5.37
CA SER A 167 -10.11 3.44 6.07
C SER A 167 -9.87 1.94 5.91
N GLU A 168 -10.88 1.13 6.21
CA GLU A 168 -10.80 -0.33 6.08
C GLU A 168 -10.60 -0.79 4.64
N THR A 169 -11.30 -0.18 3.70
CA THR A 169 -11.17 -0.51 2.26
C THR A 169 -9.75 -0.25 1.80
N MET A 170 -9.17 0.89 2.20
CA MET A 170 -7.78 1.22 1.90
C MET A 170 -6.79 0.26 2.57
N GLN A 171 -7.02 -0.14 3.82
CA GLN A 171 -6.18 -1.14 4.49
C GLN A 171 -6.23 -2.48 3.74
N GLN A 172 -7.42 -2.97 3.42
CA GLN A 172 -7.63 -4.27 2.80
C GLN A 172 -7.06 -4.34 1.37
N LEU A 173 -7.37 -3.36 0.52
CA LEU A 173 -6.84 -3.32 -0.85
C LEU A 173 -5.31 -3.30 -0.86
N SER A 174 -4.72 -2.48 0.02
CA SER A 174 -3.27 -2.35 0.13
C SER A 174 -2.62 -3.62 0.68
N LYS A 175 -3.29 -4.30 1.62
CA LYS A 175 -2.83 -5.58 2.17
C LYS A 175 -2.82 -6.68 1.11
N GLU A 176 -3.88 -6.78 0.32
CA GLU A 176 -3.96 -7.74 -0.79
C GLU A 176 -2.84 -7.50 -1.80
N SER A 177 -2.67 -6.25 -2.24
CA SER A 177 -1.60 -5.84 -3.15
C SER A 177 -0.20 -6.12 -2.60
N LEU A 178 0.00 -5.92 -1.30
CA LEU A 178 1.28 -6.19 -0.64
C LEU A 178 1.58 -7.69 -0.55
N ILE A 179 0.61 -8.49 -0.11
CA ILE A 179 0.76 -9.95 -0.02
C ILE A 179 1.06 -10.52 -1.40
N GLU A 180 0.36 -10.06 -2.43
CA GLU A 180 0.63 -10.47 -3.81
C GLU A 180 2.05 -10.09 -4.24
N LEU A 181 2.53 -8.88 -3.95
CA LEU A 181 3.92 -8.49 -4.20
C LEU A 181 4.92 -9.41 -3.47
N MET A 182 4.64 -9.77 -2.22
CA MET A 182 5.48 -10.69 -1.43
C MET A 182 5.53 -12.10 -2.05
N ASP A 183 4.39 -12.61 -2.51
CA ASP A 183 4.28 -13.90 -3.18
C ASP A 183 4.98 -13.91 -4.54
N VAL A 184 4.84 -12.84 -5.32
CA VAL A 184 5.56 -12.67 -6.59
C VAL A 184 7.06 -12.63 -6.36
N ASN A 185 7.53 -11.86 -5.37
CA ASN A 185 8.96 -11.84 -4.99
C ASN A 185 9.44 -13.25 -4.64
N LYS A 186 8.70 -14.00 -3.83
CA LYS A 186 9.03 -15.39 -3.48
C LYS A 186 9.12 -16.28 -4.72
N LYS A 187 8.14 -16.20 -5.62
CA LYS A 187 8.08 -17.01 -6.84
C LYS A 187 9.24 -16.72 -7.79
N VAL A 188 9.53 -15.44 -8.05
CA VAL A 188 10.63 -15.03 -8.95
C VAL A 188 11.99 -15.35 -8.33
N LYS A 189 12.15 -15.20 -7.00
CA LYS A 189 13.38 -15.66 -6.33
C LYS A 189 13.60 -17.16 -6.46
N SER A 190 12.55 -17.96 -6.36
CA SER A 190 12.65 -19.41 -6.52
C SER A 190 12.96 -19.82 -7.96
N SER A 191 12.43 -19.13 -8.97
CA SER A 191 12.70 -19.45 -10.39
C SER A 191 14.13 -19.11 -10.83
N LEU A 192 14.83 -18.22 -10.12
CA LEU A 192 16.22 -17.86 -10.40
C LEU A 192 17.26 -18.73 -9.70
N LYS A 193 16.84 -19.60 -8.77
CA LYS A 193 17.73 -20.55 -8.07
C LYS A 193 17.78 -21.94 -8.73
N GLY A 194 16.97 -22.18 -9.76
CA GLY A 194 16.99 -23.38 -10.59
C GLY A 194 17.58 -23.08 -11.96
#